data_AF-A0A3A8JSY7-F1
#
_entry.id   AF-A0A3A8JSY7-F1
#
_cell.length_a   1.000
_cell.length_b   1.000
_cell.length_c   1.000
_cell.angle_alpha   90.00
_cell.angle_beta   90.00
_cell.angle_gamma   90.00
#
_symmetry.space_group_name_H-M   'P 1'
#
loop_
_entity.id
_entity.type
_entity.pdbx_description
1 polymer ?
#
loop_
_entity_poly.entity_id
_entity_poly.type
_entity_poly.pdbx_seq_one_letter_code
_entity_poly.pdbx_strand_id
1 'polypeptide(L)'
;MLEGLEHIRWDQEVQPSWNTPDEVPQALRALAAATPETGDAVYSRVLYALGNNHAGTYFPVVLAVVPFLGELLREGSATTRIQTLEILIDLIASFDPDPDFEFIGTPTGPQPLKLLLWNHVARLEADVERCLAKAASPEEARPAGEVLSRLREENVR
;
A
#
# COMPACT_ATOMS: atom_id res chain seq x y z
N MET A 1 -9.47 7.15 -11.19
CA MET A 1 -8.53 6.14 -10.64
C MET A 1 -7.13 6.35 -11.16
N LEU A 2 -6.15 6.37 -10.25
CA LEU A 2 -4.74 6.69 -10.46
C LEU A 2 -4.50 8.12 -10.98
N GLU A 3 -5.29 9.09 -10.50
CA GLU A 3 -5.18 10.48 -10.95
C GLU A 3 -3.85 11.11 -10.50
N GLY A 4 -3.08 11.65 -11.45
CA GLY A 4 -1.79 12.29 -11.18
C GLY A 4 -0.63 11.32 -10.95
N LEU A 5 -0.82 10.03 -11.25
CA LEU A 5 0.25 9.02 -11.21
C LEU A 5 1.46 9.44 -12.07
N GLU A 6 1.21 10.07 -13.20
CA GLU A 6 2.20 10.60 -14.14
C GLU A 6 2.89 11.89 -13.67
N HIS A 7 2.35 12.57 -12.66
CA HIS A 7 2.92 13.82 -12.13
C HIS A 7 3.95 13.58 -11.02
N ILE A 8 4.03 12.36 -10.48
CA ILE A 8 5.03 11.98 -9.50
C ILE A 8 6.37 11.76 -10.20
N ARG A 9 7.44 12.33 -9.63
CA ARG A 9 8.82 12.09 -10.09
C ARG A 9 9.36 10.82 -9.46
N TRP A 10 8.89 9.67 -9.94
CA TRP A 10 9.23 8.34 -9.41
C TRP A 10 10.75 8.04 -9.40
N ASP A 11 11.50 8.65 -10.33
CA ASP A 11 12.96 8.58 -10.40
C ASP A 11 13.67 9.29 -9.24
N GLN A 12 12.97 10.17 -8.52
CA GLN A 12 13.49 10.89 -7.36
C GLN A 12 13.07 10.28 -6.03
N GLU A 13 12.13 9.33 -6.05
CA GLU A 13 11.74 8.59 -4.86
C GLU A 13 12.82 7.58 -4.47
N VAL A 14 13.01 7.40 -3.17
CA VAL A 14 13.90 6.37 -2.65
C VAL A 14 13.20 5.02 -2.77
N GLN A 15 13.70 4.18 -3.68
CA GLN A 15 13.08 2.92 -4.08
C GLN A 15 14.16 1.83 -4.23
N PRO A 16 13.75 0.55 -4.35
CA PRO A 16 14.72 -0.52 -4.59
C PRO A 16 15.60 -0.28 -5.81
N SER A 17 16.87 -0.64 -5.71
CA SER A 17 17.87 -0.39 -6.76
C SER A 17 17.62 -1.16 -8.07
N TRP A 18 16.76 -2.19 -8.04
CA TRP A 18 16.33 -2.96 -9.20
C TRP A 18 15.13 -2.35 -9.91
N ASN A 19 14.45 -1.36 -9.32
CA ASN A 19 13.33 -0.70 -9.98
C ASN A 19 13.84 0.13 -11.18
N THR A 20 13.07 0.08 -12.26
CA THR A 20 13.12 1.12 -13.28
C THR A 20 12.20 2.29 -12.84
N PRO A 21 12.37 3.50 -13.40
CA PRO A 21 11.48 4.63 -13.07
C PRO A 21 9.98 4.35 -13.29
N ASP A 22 9.65 3.39 -14.16
CA ASP A 22 8.28 3.03 -14.48
C ASP A 22 7.74 1.85 -13.66
N GLU A 23 8.54 1.21 -12.80
CA GLU A 23 8.13 -0.05 -12.16
C GLU A 23 6.93 0.16 -11.22
N VAL A 24 7.00 1.16 -10.34
CA VAL A 24 5.91 1.53 -9.43
C VAL A 24 4.62 1.92 -10.18
N PRO A 25 4.63 2.87 -11.14
CA PRO A 25 3.40 3.20 -11.85
C PRO A 25 2.87 2.04 -12.71
N GLN A 26 3.71 1.16 -13.25
CA GLN A 26 3.24 -0.04 -13.93
C GLN A 26 2.60 -1.04 -12.96
N ALA A 27 3.16 -1.24 -11.77
CA ALA A 27 2.59 -2.12 -10.75
C ALA A 27 1.21 -1.61 -10.29
N LEU A 28 1.05 -0.29 -10.09
CA LEU A 28 -0.24 0.31 -9.74
C LEU A 28 -1.29 0.19 -10.84
N ARG A 29 -0.90 0.38 -12.11
CA ARG A 29 -1.80 0.15 -13.26
C ARG A 29 -2.21 -1.32 -13.37
N ALA A 30 -1.28 -2.25 -13.10
CA ALA A 30 -1.59 -3.67 -13.06
C ALA A 30 -2.60 -4.00 -11.95
N LEU A 31 -2.45 -3.38 -10.76
CA LEU A 31 -3.38 -3.53 -9.64
C LEU A 31 -4.77 -2.97 -9.94
N ALA A 32 -4.85 -1.81 -10.59
CA ALA A 32 -6.10 -1.24 -11.08
C ALA A 32 -6.82 -2.17 -12.07
N ALA A 33 -6.06 -2.94 -12.86
CA ALA A 33 -6.57 -3.89 -13.85
C ALA A 33 -6.65 -5.35 -13.33
N ALA A 34 -6.50 -5.56 -12.02
CA ALA A 34 -6.46 -6.91 -11.45
C ALA A 34 -7.77 -7.68 -11.68
N THR A 35 -7.61 -8.96 -12.00
CA THR A 35 -8.68 -9.95 -12.18
C THR A 35 -8.46 -11.10 -11.20
N PRO A 36 -9.48 -11.93 -10.89
CA PRO A 36 -9.30 -13.07 -10.00
C PRO A 36 -8.10 -13.96 -10.38
N GLU A 37 -7.83 -14.10 -11.68
CA GLU A 37 -6.72 -14.91 -12.21
C GLU A 37 -5.34 -14.25 -12.07
N THR A 38 -5.29 -12.92 -11.97
CA THR A 38 -4.03 -12.15 -11.90
C THR A 38 -3.74 -11.56 -10.52
N GLY A 39 -4.68 -11.69 -9.57
CA GLY A 39 -4.63 -11.07 -8.25
C GLY A 39 -3.28 -11.29 -7.55
N ASP A 40 -2.91 -12.54 -7.29
CA ASP A 40 -1.70 -12.90 -6.54
C ASP A 40 -0.41 -12.40 -7.20
N ALA A 41 -0.34 -12.48 -8.53
CA ALA A 41 0.82 -12.04 -9.29
C ALA A 41 0.98 -10.52 -9.21
N VAL A 42 -0.14 -9.79 -9.29
CA VAL A 42 -0.15 -8.33 -9.23
C VAL A 42 0.10 -7.82 -7.81
N TYR A 43 -0.48 -8.46 -6.79
CA TYR A 43 -0.16 -8.21 -5.38
C TYR A 43 1.33 -8.36 -5.12
N SER A 44 1.92 -9.48 -5.57
CA SER A 44 3.35 -9.75 -5.41
C SER A 44 4.19 -8.70 -6.14
N ARG A 45 3.78 -8.30 -7.35
CA ARG A 45 4.46 -7.27 -8.14
C ARG A 45 4.46 -5.92 -7.42
N VAL A 46 3.35 -5.51 -6.82
CA VAL A 46 3.29 -4.25 -6.08
C VAL A 46 4.23 -4.30 -4.89
N LEU A 47 4.18 -5.34 -4.05
CA LEU A 47 5.10 -5.45 -2.91
C LEU A 47 6.58 -5.45 -3.33
N TYR A 48 6.91 -6.06 -4.47
CA TYR A 48 8.25 -6.02 -5.06
C TYR A 48 8.68 -4.65 -5.61
N ALA A 49 7.73 -3.86 -6.10
CA ALA A 49 8.01 -2.50 -6.54
C ALA A 49 8.23 -1.55 -5.34
N LEU A 50 7.65 -1.87 -4.19
CA LEU A 50 7.76 -1.09 -2.96
C LEU A 50 8.95 -1.51 -2.09
N GLY A 51 9.48 -2.72 -2.28
CA GLY A 51 10.54 -3.27 -1.45
C GLY A 51 10.84 -4.72 -1.76
N ASN A 52 11.28 -5.47 -0.76
CA ASN A 52 11.60 -6.88 -0.90
C ASN A 52 10.49 -7.74 -0.32
N ASN A 53 9.56 -8.16 -1.18
CA ASN A 53 8.44 -9.02 -0.80
C ASN A 53 8.87 -10.33 -0.11
N HIS A 54 10.05 -10.87 -0.46
CA HIS A 54 10.57 -12.08 0.21
C HIS A 54 11.17 -11.82 1.59
N ALA A 55 11.78 -10.64 1.79
CA ALA A 55 12.36 -10.27 3.07
C ALA A 55 11.34 -9.58 4.00
N GLY A 56 10.15 -9.25 3.50
CA GLY A 56 9.16 -8.49 4.24
C GLY A 56 9.60 -7.06 4.52
N THR A 57 10.25 -6.40 3.55
CA THR A 57 10.72 -5.02 3.71
C THR A 57 10.12 -4.06 2.70
N TYR A 58 10.00 -2.78 3.06
CA TYR A 58 9.59 -1.69 2.16
C TYR A 58 10.52 -0.47 2.22
N PHE A 59 10.54 0.27 1.12
CA PHE A 59 11.33 1.48 0.90
C PHE A 59 10.44 2.72 1.02
N PRO A 60 11.03 3.94 1.17
CA PRO A 60 10.28 5.18 1.35
C PRO A 60 9.25 5.50 0.25
N VAL A 61 9.46 5.01 -0.98
CA VAL A 61 8.52 5.14 -2.11
C VAL A 61 7.08 4.70 -1.77
N VAL A 62 6.92 3.82 -0.77
CA VAL A 62 5.60 3.42 -0.26
C VAL A 62 4.73 4.62 0.13
N LEU A 63 5.31 5.69 0.67
CA LEU A 63 4.56 6.87 1.10
C LEU A 63 3.88 7.60 -0.06
N ALA A 64 4.52 7.61 -1.23
CA ALA A 64 3.96 8.18 -2.46
C ALA A 64 2.87 7.28 -3.06
N VAL A 65 2.86 5.99 -2.72
CA VAL A 65 1.92 5.01 -3.26
C VAL A 65 0.61 4.93 -2.49
N VAL A 66 0.61 5.13 -1.18
CA VAL A 66 -0.59 5.02 -0.33
C VAL A 66 -1.81 5.83 -0.84
N PRO A 67 -1.68 7.08 -1.33
CA PRO A 67 -2.83 7.81 -1.86
C PRO A 67 -3.53 7.09 -3.02
N PHE A 68 -2.76 6.47 -3.92
CA PHE A 68 -3.29 5.69 -5.04
C PHE A 68 -3.96 4.41 -4.57
N LEU A 69 -3.43 3.73 -3.55
CA LEU A 69 -4.12 2.59 -2.93
C LEU A 69 -5.50 3.02 -2.39
N GLY A 70 -5.60 4.21 -1.80
CA GLY A 70 -6.88 4.80 -1.39
C GLY A 70 -7.88 4.97 -2.55
N GLU A 71 -7.43 5.41 -3.73
CA GLU A 71 -8.29 5.48 -4.92
C GLU A 71 -8.75 4.10 -5.39
N LEU A 72 -7.86 3.11 -5.36
CA LEU A 72 -8.17 1.72 -5.71
C LEU A 72 -9.21 1.11 -4.76
N LEU A 73 -9.17 1.45 -3.46
CA LEU A 73 -10.21 1.06 -2.51
C LEU A 73 -11.58 1.68 -2.87
N ARG A 74 -11.61 2.93 -3.34
CA ARG A 74 -12.86 3.64 -3.66
C ARG A 74 -13.50 3.15 -4.96
N GLU A 75 -12.69 2.98 -5.99
CA GLU A 75 -13.15 2.85 -7.38
C GLU A 75 -12.87 1.47 -7.99
N GLY A 76 -12.04 0.65 -7.33
CA GLY A 76 -11.57 -0.64 -7.85
C GLY A 76 -12.66 -1.69 -7.99
N SER A 77 -12.37 -2.74 -8.76
CA SER A 77 -13.15 -3.99 -8.74
C SER A 77 -13.06 -4.67 -7.37
N ALA A 78 -13.89 -5.69 -7.11
CA ALA A 78 -13.78 -6.48 -5.87
C ALA A 78 -12.37 -7.09 -5.71
N THR A 79 -11.80 -7.63 -6.80
CA THR A 79 -10.43 -8.16 -6.79
C THR A 79 -9.41 -7.06 -6.49
N THR A 80 -9.49 -5.91 -7.17
CA THR A 80 -8.59 -4.79 -6.91
C THR A 80 -8.64 -4.34 -5.45
N ARG A 81 -9.85 -4.25 -4.86
CA ARG A 81 -10.01 -3.90 -3.44
C ARG A 81 -9.39 -4.94 -2.52
N ILE A 82 -9.67 -6.24 -2.75
CA ILE A 82 -9.09 -7.34 -1.97
C ILE A 82 -7.57 -7.24 -1.98
N GLN A 83 -6.95 -7.22 -3.18
CA GLN A 83 -5.50 -7.20 -3.30
C GLN A 83 -4.88 -5.93 -2.71
N THR A 84 -5.55 -4.78 -2.84
CA THR A 84 -5.13 -3.53 -2.19
C THR A 84 -5.15 -3.65 -0.67
N LEU A 85 -6.17 -4.29 -0.10
CA LEU A 85 -6.27 -4.50 1.35
C LEU A 85 -5.20 -5.49 1.85
N GLU A 86 -4.93 -6.58 1.14
CA GLU A 86 -3.83 -7.50 1.48
C GLU A 86 -2.47 -6.77 1.47
N ILE A 87 -2.19 -5.95 0.45
CA ILE A 87 -0.99 -5.10 0.40
C ILE A 87 -0.90 -4.21 1.64
N LEU A 88 -2.00 -3.56 2.02
CA LEU A 88 -2.03 -2.70 3.20
C LEU A 88 -1.77 -3.48 4.49
N ILE A 89 -2.31 -4.70 4.63
CA ILE A 89 -2.07 -5.59 5.78
C ILE A 89 -0.57 -5.87 5.90
N ASP A 90 0.08 -6.29 4.82
CA ASP A 90 1.51 -6.62 4.90
C ASP A 90 2.35 -5.40 5.24
N LEU A 91 2.10 -4.27 4.59
CA LEU A 91 2.82 -3.03 4.82
C LEU A 91 2.75 -2.53 6.27
N ILE A 92 1.63 -2.77 6.98
CA ILE A 92 1.43 -2.26 8.34
C ILE A 92 1.65 -3.30 9.45
N ALA A 93 1.51 -4.59 9.15
CA ALA A 93 1.49 -5.64 10.15
C ALA A 93 2.64 -6.65 10.02
N SER A 94 3.06 -6.95 8.78
CA SER A 94 4.01 -8.03 8.51
C SER A 94 5.40 -7.51 8.14
N PHE A 95 5.46 -6.33 7.51
CA PHE A 95 6.67 -5.79 6.93
C PHE A 95 7.27 -4.68 7.79
N ASP A 96 8.56 -4.48 7.62
CA ASP A 96 9.32 -3.41 8.25
C ASP A 96 10.01 -2.53 7.20
N PRO A 97 10.43 -1.30 7.55
CA PRO A 97 11.33 -0.55 6.72
C PRO A 97 12.57 -1.38 6.39
N ASP A 98 13.06 -1.29 5.17
CA ASP A 98 14.36 -1.85 4.83
C ASP A 98 15.46 -1.26 5.76
N PRO A 99 16.46 -2.04 6.22
CA PRO A 99 17.36 -1.64 7.31
C PRO A 99 18.08 -0.30 7.11
N ASP A 100 18.30 0.11 5.87
CA ASP A 100 18.95 1.40 5.56
C ASP A 100 17.98 2.59 5.54
N PHE A 101 16.67 2.33 5.72
CA PHE A 101 15.58 3.30 5.56
C PHE A 101 14.60 3.32 6.74
N GLU A 102 15.01 2.84 7.92
CA GLU A 102 14.20 2.89 9.16
C GLU A 102 13.74 4.32 9.51
N PHE A 103 14.55 5.33 9.16
CA PHE A 103 14.27 6.74 9.35
C PHE A 103 14.46 7.53 8.06
N ILE A 104 13.54 8.45 7.79
CA ILE A 104 13.67 9.38 6.67
C ILE A 104 13.65 10.84 7.13
N GLY A 105 14.34 11.70 6.39
CA GLY A 105 14.36 13.13 6.67
C GLY A 105 13.01 13.78 6.37
N THR A 106 12.49 14.55 7.33
CA THR A 106 11.30 15.39 7.16
C THR A 106 11.60 16.84 7.55
N PRO A 107 10.74 17.82 7.22
CA PRO A 107 10.94 19.21 7.63
C PRO A 107 11.07 19.42 9.15
N THR A 108 10.53 18.50 9.96
CA THR A 108 10.61 18.54 11.43
C THR A 108 11.73 17.66 11.99
N GLY A 109 12.60 17.12 11.13
CA GLY A 109 13.71 16.22 11.49
C GLY A 109 13.48 14.78 11.03
N PRO A 110 14.42 13.86 11.29
CA PRO A 110 14.24 12.44 10.98
C PRO A 110 13.00 11.86 11.68
N GLN A 111 12.23 11.05 10.97
CA GLN A 111 11.04 10.36 11.50
C GLN A 111 11.09 8.87 11.14
N PRO A 112 10.58 7.97 11.99
CA PRO A 112 10.50 6.54 11.66
C PRO A 112 9.61 6.33 10.42
N LEU A 113 10.11 5.64 9.40
CA LEU A 113 9.36 5.38 8.17
C LEU A 113 8.07 4.59 8.47
N LYS A 114 8.15 3.61 9.39
CA LYS A 114 7.01 2.82 9.84
C LYS A 114 5.88 3.69 10.41
N LEU A 115 6.22 4.69 11.22
CA LEU A 115 5.24 5.63 11.78
C LEU A 115 4.61 6.51 10.69
N LEU A 116 5.40 6.98 9.73
CA LEU A 116 4.90 7.78 8.61
C LEU A 116 3.95 6.96 7.73
N LEU A 117 4.33 5.73 7.39
CA LEU A 117 3.49 4.81 6.63
C LEU A 117 2.18 4.55 7.37
N TRP A 118 2.26 4.29 8.68
CA TRP A 118 1.07 4.09 9.49
C TRP A 118 0.11 5.27 9.45
N ASN A 119 0.62 6.49 9.64
CA ASN A 119 -0.17 7.70 9.55
C ASN A 119 -0.79 7.92 8.17
N HIS A 120 -0.11 7.49 7.10
CA HIS A 120 -0.66 7.54 5.75
C HIS A 120 -1.81 6.52 5.57
N VAL A 121 -1.63 5.28 6.03
CA VAL A 121 -2.66 4.23 5.94
C VAL A 121 -3.85 4.55 6.83
N ALA A 122 -3.65 5.13 8.01
CA ALA A 122 -4.73 5.55 8.91
C ALA A 122 -5.68 6.57 8.27
N ARG A 123 -5.18 7.41 7.36
CA ARG A 123 -6.03 8.34 6.60
C ARG A 123 -6.97 7.64 5.61
N LEU A 124 -6.73 6.36 5.32
CA LEU A 124 -7.60 5.53 4.47
C LEU A 124 -8.71 4.83 5.26
N GLU A 125 -8.83 5.02 6.59
CA GLU A 125 -9.81 4.32 7.43
C GLU A 125 -11.23 4.38 6.85
N ALA A 126 -11.70 5.56 6.45
CA ALA A 126 -13.02 5.73 5.86
C ALA A 126 -13.18 5.03 4.50
N ASP A 127 -12.11 4.87 3.72
CA ASP A 127 -12.12 4.09 2.47
C ASP A 127 -12.25 2.59 2.78
N VAL A 128 -11.53 2.10 3.80
CA VAL A 128 -11.58 0.71 4.24
C VAL A 128 -12.94 0.36 4.83
N GLU A 129 -13.53 1.25 5.64
CA GLU A 129 -14.89 1.08 6.18
C GLU A 129 -15.93 0.97 5.06
N ARG A 130 -15.78 1.78 3.99
CA ARG A 130 -16.64 1.68 2.81
C ARG A 130 -16.47 0.34 2.09
N CYS A 131 -15.25 -0.18 2.00
CA CYS A 131 -15.01 -1.50 1.42
C CYS A 131 -15.73 -2.58 2.24
N LEU A 132 -15.57 -2.56 3.56
CA LEU A 132 -16.24 -3.50 4.46
C LEU A 132 -17.76 -3.44 4.34
N ALA A 133 -18.34 -2.23 4.30
CA ALA A 133 -19.78 -2.05 4.20
C ALA A 133 -20.36 -2.49 2.84
N LYS A 134 -19.55 -2.48 1.78
CA LYS A 134 -19.95 -2.88 0.42
C LYS A 134 -19.57 -4.32 0.06
N ALA A 135 -18.84 -5.01 0.93
CA ALA A 135 -18.33 -6.33 0.64
C ALA A 135 -19.46 -7.31 0.29
N ALA A 136 -19.34 -7.96 -0.88
CA ALA A 136 -20.34 -8.90 -1.36
C ALA A 136 -20.09 -10.35 -0.86
N SER A 137 -18.90 -10.60 -0.30
CA SER A 137 -18.47 -11.91 0.19
C SER A 137 -17.62 -11.79 1.45
N PRO A 138 -17.49 -12.88 2.25
CA PRO A 138 -16.55 -12.93 3.36
C PRO A 138 -15.09 -12.74 2.93
N GLU A 139 -14.74 -13.18 1.72
CA GLU A 139 -13.41 -13.00 1.13
C GLU A 139 -13.08 -11.52 0.94
N GLU A 140 -14.07 -10.71 0.55
CA GLU A 140 -13.92 -9.26 0.42
C GLU A 140 -13.97 -8.53 1.77
N ALA A 141 -14.81 -9.01 2.71
CA ALA A 141 -14.97 -8.39 4.02
C ALA A 141 -13.78 -8.63 4.95
N ARG A 142 -13.15 -9.82 4.89
CA ARG A 142 -12.07 -10.23 5.79
C ARG A 142 -10.90 -9.24 5.81
N PRO A 143 -10.24 -8.92 4.69
CA PRO A 143 -9.06 -8.07 4.73
C PRO A 143 -9.40 -6.62 5.12
N ALA A 144 -10.60 -6.13 4.80
CA ALA A 144 -11.06 -4.82 5.27
C ALA A 144 -11.23 -4.79 6.79
N GLY A 145 -11.83 -5.84 7.37
CA GLY A 145 -11.97 -5.97 8.82
C GLY A 145 -10.61 -6.08 9.52
N GLU A 146 -9.66 -6.78 8.93
CA GLU A 146 -8.30 -6.91 9.46
C GLU A 146 -7.56 -5.56 9.50
N VAL A 147 -7.55 -4.81 8.39
CA VAL A 147 -6.94 -3.46 8.37
C VAL A 147 -7.55 -2.56 9.44
N LEU A 148 -8.88 -2.56 9.60
CA LEU A 148 -9.55 -1.76 10.63
C LEU A 148 -9.21 -2.21 12.05
N SER A 149 -9.07 -3.52 12.31
CA SER A 149 -8.64 -4.02 13.61
C SER A 149 -7.26 -3.50 13.97
N ARG A 150 -6.31 -3.57 13.03
CA ARG A 150 -4.95 -3.05 13.21
C ARG A 150 -4.94 -1.56 13.51
N LEU A 151 -5.69 -0.78 12.72
CA LEU A 151 -5.80 0.67 12.88
C LEU A 151 -6.33 1.06 14.27
N ARG A 152 -7.26 0.27 14.82
CA ARG A 152 -7.87 0.51 16.12
C ARG A 152 -7.03 0.03 17.29
N GLU A 153 -6.27 -1.05 17.13
CA GLU A 153 -5.39 -1.61 18.18
C GLU A 153 -4.24 -0.65 18.54
N GLU A 154 -3.68 0.06 17.56
CA GLU A 154 -2.59 1.05 17.80
C GLU A 154 -3.11 2.39 18.35
N ASN A 155 -4.35 2.78 18.07
CA ASN A 155 -4.95 4.00 18.68
C ASN A 155 -5.16 3.90 20.20
N VAL A 156 -4.95 2.71 20.79
CA VAL A 156 -5.10 2.44 22.23
C VAL A 156 -3.75 2.43 22.96
N ARG A 157 -2.62 2.57 22.24
CA ARG A 157 -1.26 2.59 22.81
C ARG A 157 -0.68 4.01 22.85
#